data_AF-A0A401TA54-F1
#
_entry.id   AF-A0A401TA54-F1
#
_cell.length_a   1.000
_cell.length_b   1.000
_cell.length_c   1.000
_cell.angle_alpha   90.00
_cell.angle_beta   90.00
_cell.angle_gamma   90.00
#
_symmetry.space_group_name_H-M   'P 1'
#
loop_
_entity.id
_entity.type
_entity.pdbx_description
1 polymer ?
#
loop_
_entity_poly.entity_id
_entity_poly.type
_entity_poly.pdbx_seq_one_letter_code
_entity_poly.pdbx_strand_id
1 'polypeptide(L)' 'MVASGLPARNGNRHAAEIANMSLDILSSIGTFKMRHMPDIPVRIRIGLHS' A
#
# COMPACT_ATOMS: atom_id res chain seq x y z
N MET A 1 -3.85 -8.61 -0.02
CA MET A 1 -3.71 -8.40 -1.48
C MET A 1 -4.79 -7.42 -1.91
N VAL A 2 -4.47 -6.48 -2.81
CA VAL A 2 -5.41 -5.46 -3.29
C VAL A 2 -5.30 -5.37 -4.81
N ALA A 3 -6.42 -5.13 -5.48
CA ALA A 3 -6.49 -4.93 -6.92
C ALA A 3 -7.42 -3.75 -7.23
N SER A 4 -7.12 -3.08 -8.33
CA SER A 4 -7.87 -1.93 -8.86
C SER A 4 -8.52 -2.31 -10.19
N GLY A 5 -9.58 -1.62 -10.60
CA GLY A 5 -10.29 -1.94 -11.85
C GLY A 5 -11.17 -3.20 -11.78
N LEU A 6 -11.53 -3.64 -10.57
CA LEU A 6 -12.46 -4.73 -10.31
C LEU A 6 -13.51 -4.32 -9.26
N PRO A 7 -14.78 -4.76 -9.41
CA PRO A 7 -15.31 -5.54 -10.54
C PRO A 7 -15.48 -4.70 -11.82
N ALA A 8 -15.45 -3.37 -11.71
CA ALA A 8 -15.60 -2.45 -12.82
C ALA A 8 -14.23 -1.98 -13.34
N ARG A 9 -14.02 -2.07 -14.65
CA ARG A 9 -12.79 -1.60 -15.30
C ARG A 9 -12.61 -0.10 -15.10
N ASN A 10 -11.38 0.31 -14.79
CA ASN A 10 -11.00 1.72 -14.64
C ASN A 10 -10.00 2.18 -15.73
N GLY A 11 -9.97 1.50 -16.87
CA GLY A 11 -9.06 1.77 -17.98
C GLY A 11 -7.60 1.52 -17.59
N ASN A 12 -6.71 2.42 -18.00
CA ASN A 12 -5.26 2.30 -17.74
C ASN A 12 -4.85 2.89 -16.37
N ARG A 13 -5.81 3.10 -15.46
CA ARG A 13 -5.55 3.71 -14.15
C ARG A 13 -5.09 2.72 -13.09
N HIS A 14 -5.20 1.42 -13.35
CA HIS A 14 -4.83 0.36 -12.40
C HIS A 14 -3.44 0.58 -11.78
N ALA A 15 -2.40 0.69 -12.61
CA ALA A 15 -1.03 0.87 -12.13
C ALA A 15 -0.87 2.13 -11.26
N ALA A 16 -1.51 3.24 -11.65
CA ALA A 16 -1.45 4.50 -10.89
C ALA A 16 -2.17 4.41 -9.54
N GLU A 17 -3.36 3.79 -9.50
CA GLU A 17 -4.12 3.62 -8.25
C GLU A 17 -3.38 2.72 -7.26
N ILE A 18 -2.81 1.61 -7.73
CA ILE A 18 -2.04 0.71 -6.88
C ILE A 18 -0.73 1.37 -6.40
N ALA A 19 -0.05 2.14 -7.27
CA ALA A 19 1.15 2.87 -6.87
C ALA A 19 0.85 3.93 -5.79
N ASN A 20 -0.21 4.73 -5.97
CA ASN A 20 -0.61 5.74 -4.99
C ASN A 20 -0.99 5.11 -3.64
N MET A 21 -1.80 4.05 -3.66
CA MET A 21 -2.15 3.29 -2.45
C MET A 21 -0.90 2.78 -1.72
N SER A 22 0.11 2.33 -2.47
CA SER A 22 1.36 1.83 -1.90
C SER A 22 2.15 2.94 -1.20
N LEU A 23 2.19 4.14 -1.77
CA LEU A 23 2.81 5.32 -1.16
C LEU A 23 2.05 5.77 0.10
N ASP A 24 0.72 5.76 0.06
CA ASP A 24 -0.13 6.11 1.21
C ASP A 24 0.09 5.15 2.39
N ILE A 25 0.21 3.85 2.11
CA ILE A 25 0.54 2.83 3.11
C ILE A 25 1.93 3.06 3.70
N LEU A 26 2.94 3.30 2.85
CA LEU A 26 4.30 3.58 3.31
C LEU A 26 4.37 4.83 4.20
N SER A 27 3.65 5.89 3.81
CA SER A 27 3.54 7.12 4.60
C SER A 27 2.91 6.85 5.97
N SER A 28 1.79 6.11 5.99
CA SER A 28 1.07 5.77 7.22
C SER A 28 1.88 4.90 8.18
N ILE A 29 2.72 4.01 7.65
CA ILE A 29 3.57 3.12 8.46
C ILE A 29 4.69 3.86 9.18
N GLY A 30 5.17 4.98 8.63
CA GLY A 30 6.22 5.79 9.28
C GLY A 30 5.83 6.27 10.69
N THR A 31 4.54 6.45 10.95
CA THR A 31 4.02 6.88 12.26
C THR A 31 3.37 5.75 13.07
N PHE A 32 3.26 4.56 12.49
CA PHE A 32 2.60 3.43 13.13
C PHE A 32 3.53 2.77 14.16
N LYS A 33 3.01 2.55 15.38
CA LYS A 33 3.72 1.85 16.46
C LYS A 33 3.04 0.53 16.80
N MET A 34 3.81 -0.57 16.75
CA MET A 34 3.32 -1.89 17.16
C MET A 34 3.10 -1.94 18.68
N ARG A 35 1.90 -2.35 19.13
CA ARG A 35 1.54 -2.37 20.56
C ARG A 35 2.51 -3.16 21.44
N HIS A 36 3.03 -4.28 20.93
CA HIS A 36 3.91 -5.18 21.68
C HIS A 36 5.41 -4.83 21.52
N MET A 37 5.77 -3.96 20.57
CA MET A 37 7.14 -3.53 20.28
C MET A 37 7.12 -2.08 19.75
N PRO A 38 6.82 -1.08 20.60
CA PRO A 38 6.56 0.29 20.15
C PRO A 38 7.80 1.04 19.63
N ASP A 39 9.00 0.57 20.02
CA ASP A 39 10.28 1.19 19.66
C ASP A 39 10.89 0.60 18.38
N ILE A 40 10.29 -0.47 17.84
CA ILE A 40 10.78 -1.12 16.63
C ILE A 40 9.93 -0.65 15.44
N PRO A 41 10.55 0.00 14.42
CA PRO A 41 9.81 0.45 13.25
C PRO A 41 9.34 -0.74 12.42
N VAL A 42 8.10 -0.66 11.94
CA VAL A 42 7.55 -1.69 11.04
C VAL A 42 8.19 -1.54 9.67
N ARG A 43 8.83 -2.62 9.20
CA ARG A 43 9.44 -2.68 7.87
C ARG A 43 8.54 -3.48 6.94
N ILE A 44 8.14 -2.88 5.83
CA ILE A 44 7.32 -3.54 4.82
C ILE A 44 7.97 -3.48 3.45
N ARG A 45 7.61 -4.43 2.59
CA ARG A 45 7.96 -4.46 1.17
C ARG A 45 6.66 -4.56 0.37
N ILE A 46 6.47 -3.68 -0.59
CA ILE A 46 5.33 -3.69 -1.51
C ILE A 46 5.85 -4.02 -2.91
N GLY A 47 5.23 -5.00 -3.56
CA GLY A 47 5.52 -5.39 -4.94
C GLY A 47 4.31 -5.08 -5.82
N LEU A 48 4.57 -4.50 -7.00
CA LEU A 48 3.54 -4.08 -7.94
C LEU A 48 3.67 -4.82 -9.27
N HIS A 49 2.54 -5.15 -9.87
CA HIS A 49 2.42 -5.70 -11.22
C HIS A 49 1.10 -5.19 -11.83
N SER A 50 1.03 -5.14 -13.16
CA SER A 50 -0.16 -4.75 -13.91
C SER A 50 -0.38 -5.68 -15.09
#